data_AF-A0A2R6CSB2-F1
#
_entry.id   AF-A0A2R6CSB2-F1
#
_cell.length_a   1.000
_cell.length_b   1.000
_cell.length_c   1.000
_cell.angle_alpha   90.00
_cell.angle_beta   90.00
_cell.angle_gamma   90.00
#
_symmetry.space_group_name_H-M   'P 1'
#
loop_
_entity.id
_entity.type
_entity.pdbx_description
1 polymer ?
#
loop_
_entity_poly.entity_id
_entity_poly.type
_entity_poly.pdbx_seq_one_letter_code
_entity_poly.pdbx_strand_id
1 'polypeptide(L)'
;MSTDVDLGSEPYEKNREAGEILQTVRAEAVDRIEVGESHLELAEYVEDHIRELGGEPAFPVNVCIDEEAAHGTPSIDDDATFGEEMINIDIGVHVDGWLADSAITVDLSGNDELVEASTEALEAAIEMVEPGIDTGVLGDVIGRTIEGYGYKPIVNLTGHGLGHWEQHTTPNIPNKKVPQGVELEVGDVVAIEPFATDGRGKVTEGNDEEIFALEREASVRNREARQALEHITEQFRTLPFATRWLDVSRAGMTLRRLKQRDIVHGYPVLKEEAGSLVSQKEHTVIVTEDGCEVTTR
;
A
#
# COMPACT_ATOMS: atom_id res chain seq x y z
N MET A 1 -4.20 -32.20 -7.97
CA MET A 1 -3.48 -32.83 -6.84
C MET A 1 -3.47 -31.75 -5.80
N SER A 2 -4.22 -31.91 -4.70
CA SER A 2 -4.17 -30.94 -3.60
C SER A 2 -2.75 -30.97 -3.07
N THR A 3 -1.99 -29.91 -3.30
CA THR A 3 -0.79 -29.65 -2.52
C THR A 3 -1.31 -29.26 -1.15
N ASP A 4 -1.13 -30.12 -0.15
CA ASP A 4 -1.47 -29.79 1.24
C ASP A 4 -0.59 -28.60 1.64
N VAL A 5 -1.14 -27.39 1.60
CA VAL A 5 -0.45 -26.16 2.00
C VAL A 5 -0.40 -26.13 3.53
N ASP A 6 0.80 -26.05 4.09
CA ASP A 6 0.99 -25.93 5.53
C ASP A 6 0.92 -24.46 5.96
N LEU A 7 -0.28 -24.00 6.32
CA LEU A 7 -0.53 -22.64 6.81
C LEU A 7 0.09 -22.35 8.19
N GLY A 8 0.65 -23.36 8.86
CA GLY A 8 1.45 -23.22 10.07
C GLY A 8 2.96 -23.11 9.81
N SER A 9 3.37 -23.08 8.54
CA SER A 9 4.79 -22.89 8.20
C SER A 9 5.25 -21.44 8.45
N GLU A 10 6.56 -21.30 8.64
CA GLU A 10 7.23 -20.03 8.97
C GLU A 10 6.79 -18.83 8.10
N PRO A 11 6.62 -18.92 6.77
CA PRO A 11 6.13 -17.79 5.96
C PRO A 11 4.81 -17.19 6.46
N TYR A 12 3.83 -18.04 6.78
CA TYR A 12 2.51 -17.58 7.23
C TYR A 12 2.54 -17.10 8.67
N GLU A 13 3.39 -17.68 9.53
CA GLU A 13 3.65 -17.13 10.87
C GLU A 13 4.23 -15.71 10.77
N LYS A 14 5.15 -15.46 9.83
CA LYS A 14 5.75 -14.14 9.61
C LYS A 14 4.79 -13.11 9.02
N ASN A 15 3.91 -13.51 8.10
CA ASN A 15 2.81 -12.64 7.64
C ASN A 15 1.86 -12.24 8.78
N ARG A 16 1.57 -13.16 9.71
CA ARG A 16 0.75 -12.87 10.90
C ARG A 16 1.46 -11.92 11.86
N GLU A 17 2.74 -12.17 12.15
CA GLU A 17 3.58 -11.29 12.97
C GLU A 17 3.63 -9.87 12.39
N ALA A 18 3.84 -9.74 11.07
CA ALA A 18 3.78 -8.46 10.37
C ALA A 18 2.40 -7.80 10.49
N GLY A 19 1.32 -8.57 10.36
CA GLY A 19 -0.05 -8.10 10.49
C GLY A 19 -0.41 -7.60 11.89
N GLU A 20 0.06 -8.27 12.94
CA GLU A 20 -0.14 -7.85 14.34
C GLU A 20 0.57 -6.51 14.64
N ILE A 21 1.79 -6.34 14.13
CA ILE A 21 2.52 -5.07 14.23
C ILE A 21 1.75 -3.98 13.48
N LEU A 22 1.33 -4.26 12.24
CA LEU A 22 0.60 -3.32 11.40
C LEU A 22 -0.68 -2.84 12.09
N GLN A 23 -1.51 -3.76 12.61
CA GLN A 23 -2.75 -3.41 13.33
C GLN A 23 -2.49 -2.40 14.45
N THR A 24 -1.43 -2.64 15.23
CA THR A 24 -1.05 -1.79 16.35
C THR A 24 -0.67 -0.39 15.87
N VAL A 25 0.28 -0.29 14.92
CA VAL A 25 0.77 1.02 14.44
C VAL A 25 -0.30 1.78 13.68
N ARG A 26 -1.17 1.10 12.92
CA ARG A 26 -2.27 1.74 12.17
C ARG A 26 -3.31 2.35 13.12
N ALA A 27 -3.69 1.64 14.18
CA ALA A 27 -4.62 2.18 15.17
C ALA A 27 -4.07 3.45 15.84
N GLU A 28 -2.79 3.43 16.23
CA GLU A 28 -2.14 4.60 16.83
C GLU A 28 -1.90 5.74 15.84
N ALA A 29 -1.67 5.43 14.57
CA ALA A 29 -1.56 6.43 13.51
C ALA A 29 -2.88 7.19 13.33
N VAL A 30 -4.01 6.49 13.29
CA VAL A 30 -5.35 7.10 13.19
C VAL A 30 -5.60 8.06 14.36
N ASP A 31 -5.25 7.67 15.58
CA ASP A 31 -5.42 8.52 16.78
C ASP A 31 -4.55 9.79 16.76
N ARG A 32 -3.54 9.87 15.88
CA ARG A 32 -2.63 11.01 15.74
C ARG A 32 -3.00 11.95 14.59
N ILE A 33 -3.94 11.56 13.73
CA ILE A 33 -4.37 12.40 12.61
C ILE A 33 -5.39 13.40 13.13
N GLU A 34 -4.91 14.60 13.42
CA GLU A 34 -5.71 15.76 13.82
C GLU A 34 -5.26 17.01 13.08
N VAL A 35 -6.16 18.00 12.94
CA VAL A 35 -5.85 19.27 12.27
C VAL A 35 -4.65 19.95 12.92
N GLY A 36 -3.63 20.24 12.11
CA GLY A 36 -2.39 20.90 12.53
C GLY A 36 -1.25 19.96 12.91
N GLU A 37 -1.47 18.65 12.97
CA GLU A 37 -0.40 17.66 13.15
C GLU A 37 0.41 17.47 11.86
N SER A 38 1.71 17.20 11.98
CA SER A 38 2.63 17.14 10.84
C SER A 38 2.54 15.81 10.07
N HIS A 39 2.56 15.90 8.73
CA HIS A 39 2.60 14.70 7.88
C HIS A 39 3.89 13.92 8.08
N LEU A 40 5.02 14.63 8.14
CA LEU A 40 6.35 14.02 8.32
C LEU A 40 6.48 13.36 9.68
N GLU A 41 6.06 14.03 10.76
CA GLU A 41 6.15 13.47 12.12
C GLU A 41 5.27 12.22 12.25
N LEU A 42 4.10 12.17 11.61
CA LEU A 42 3.27 10.96 11.56
C LEU A 42 3.99 9.82 10.84
N ALA A 43 4.52 10.06 9.63
CA ALA A 43 5.18 9.03 8.85
C ALA A 43 6.43 8.48 9.56
N GLU A 44 7.26 9.36 10.14
CA GLU A 44 8.43 8.95 10.94
C GLU A 44 8.02 8.18 12.19
N TYR A 45 6.97 8.62 12.90
CA TYR A 45 6.45 7.91 14.06
C TYR A 45 6.05 6.47 13.71
N VAL A 46 5.24 6.29 12.66
CA VAL A 46 4.74 4.96 12.27
C VAL A 46 5.91 4.05 11.91
N GLU A 47 6.85 4.54 11.11
CA GLU A 47 7.99 3.74 10.65
C GLU A 47 8.97 3.36 11.77
N ASP A 48 9.24 4.29 12.69
CA ASP A 48 10.06 3.99 13.86
C ASP A 48 9.34 3.02 14.80
N HIS A 49 8.02 3.17 14.97
CA HIS A 49 7.26 2.28 15.83
C HIS A 49 7.16 0.85 15.25
N ILE A 50 7.06 0.69 13.93
CA ILE A 50 7.19 -0.62 13.27
C ILE A 50 8.50 -1.30 13.67
N ARG A 51 9.63 -0.57 13.65
CA ARG A 51 10.95 -1.09 14.03
C ARG A 51 11.05 -1.42 15.50
N GLU A 52 10.46 -0.60 16.37
CA GLU A 52 10.42 -0.85 17.82
C GLU A 52 9.67 -2.15 18.16
N LEU A 53 8.62 -2.47 17.41
CA LEU A 53 7.82 -3.68 17.57
C LEU A 53 8.44 -4.92 16.92
N GLY A 54 9.59 -4.79 16.24
CA GLY A 54 10.36 -5.90 15.70
C GLY A 54 10.12 -6.23 14.22
N GLY A 55 9.34 -5.39 13.52
CA GLY A 55 9.19 -5.45 12.06
C GLY A 55 10.11 -4.45 11.37
N GLU A 56 9.99 -4.35 10.06
CA GLU A 56 10.55 -3.26 9.25
C GLU A 56 9.47 -2.77 8.27
N PRO A 57 9.47 -1.49 7.88
CA PRO A 57 8.54 -0.99 6.86
C PRO A 57 8.72 -1.74 5.54
N ALA A 58 7.64 -2.30 4.99
CA ALA A 58 7.64 -2.94 3.66
C ALA A 58 7.74 -1.93 2.51
N PHE A 59 7.24 -0.73 2.76
CA PHE A 59 7.34 0.44 1.90
C PHE A 59 7.14 1.69 2.75
N PRO A 60 7.47 2.90 2.26
CA PRO A 60 7.28 4.13 3.02
C PRO A 60 5.83 4.36 3.37
N VAL A 61 5.55 4.82 4.60
CA VAL A 61 4.17 5.14 4.97
C VAL A 61 3.62 6.16 4.00
N ASN A 62 2.52 5.80 3.33
CA ASN A 62 1.86 6.74 2.45
C ASN A 62 0.91 7.61 3.28
N VAL A 63 0.91 8.90 2.99
CA VAL A 63 0.01 9.91 3.54
C VAL A 63 -0.52 10.67 2.32
N CYS A 64 -1.66 10.25 1.81
CA CYS A 64 -2.27 10.80 0.60
C CYS A 64 -3.46 11.69 0.99
N ILE A 65 -3.49 12.93 0.48
CA ILE A 65 -4.49 13.94 0.81
C ILE A 65 -5.47 14.17 -0.36
N ASP A 66 -6.77 14.17 -0.05
CA ASP A 66 -7.89 14.49 -0.93
C ASP A 66 -7.89 13.70 -2.26
N GLU A 67 -7.38 14.30 -3.34
CA GLU A 67 -7.34 13.67 -4.67
C GLU A 67 -6.22 12.62 -4.82
N GLU A 68 -5.29 12.58 -3.87
CA GLU A 68 -4.19 11.62 -3.85
C GLU A 68 -4.73 10.24 -3.46
N ALA A 69 -4.56 9.29 -4.36
CA ALA A 69 -5.00 7.91 -4.14
C ALA A 69 -3.89 7.06 -3.53
N ALA A 70 -2.65 7.17 -4.03
CA ALA A 70 -1.54 6.33 -3.62
C ALA A 70 -0.18 7.00 -3.90
N HIS A 71 0.88 6.45 -3.30
CA HIS A 71 2.29 6.83 -3.46
C HIS A 71 2.68 8.23 -2.93
N GLY A 72 1.79 8.91 -2.19
CA GLY A 72 2.14 10.14 -1.47
C GLY A 72 2.87 9.80 -0.19
N THR A 73 4.11 10.26 0.01
CA THR A 73 4.82 10.17 1.29
C THR A 73 5.58 11.48 1.52
N PRO A 74 5.65 12.00 2.76
CA PRO A 74 6.32 13.27 3.03
C PRO A 74 7.82 13.21 2.69
N SER A 75 8.35 14.33 2.21
CA SER A 75 9.79 14.51 1.99
C SER A 75 10.52 14.83 3.30
N ILE A 76 11.86 14.75 3.31
CA ILE A 76 12.68 15.07 4.50
C ILE A 76 12.54 16.52 4.99
N ASP A 77 12.14 17.44 4.10
CA ASP A 77 11.99 18.87 4.40
C ASP A 77 10.50 19.29 4.37
N ASP A 78 9.57 18.33 4.46
CA ASP A 78 8.13 18.58 4.45
C ASP A 78 7.67 19.26 5.74
N ASP A 79 7.06 20.45 5.60
CA ASP A 79 6.50 21.25 6.69
C ASP A 79 4.96 21.29 6.66
N ALA A 80 4.33 20.45 5.83
CA ALA A 80 2.89 20.34 5.76
C ALA A 80 2.28 19.72 7.03
N THR A 81 1.07 20.18 7.33
CA THR A 81 0.26 19.74 8.45
C THR A 81 -1.16 19.48 7.99
N PHE A 82 -1.84 18.52 8.61
CA PHE A 82 -3.20 18.14 8.21
C PHE A 82 -4.19 19.30 8.33
N GLY A 83 -5.02 19.46 7.30
CA GLY A 83 -6.17 20.37 7.29
C GLY A 83 -7.50 19.68 7.59
N GLU A 84 -8.59 20.31 7.16
CA GLU A 84 -9.93 19.70 7.11
C GLU A 84 -10.07 18.89 5.80
N GLU A 85 -9.29 17.80 5.70
CA GLU A 85 -9.04 17.05 4.46
C GLU A 85 -9.43 15.58 4.61
N MET A 86 -9.46 14.84 3.50
CA MET A 86 -9.54 13.37 3.51
C MET A 86 -8.13 12.78 3.43
N ILE A 87 -7.76 11.91 4.37
CA ILE A 87 -6.40 11.39 4.50
C ILE A 87 -6.41 9.87 4.36
N ASN A 88 -5.77 9.34 3.33
CA ASN A 88 -5.48 7.90 3.24
C ASN A 88 -4.09 7.66 3.83
N ILE A 89 -4.03 6.82 4.86
CA ILE A 89 -2.77 6.26 5.36
C ILE A 89 -2.63 4.82 4.90
N ASP A 90 -1.49 4.52 4.30
CA ASP A 90 -1.15 3.19 3.79
C ASP A 90 0.17 2.73 4.42
N ILE A 91 0.15 1.55 5.03
CA ILE A 91 1.22 1.07 5.90
C ILE A 91 1.57 -0.36 5.52
N GLY A 92 2.81 -0.54 5.09
CA GLY A 92 3.40 -1.87 4.88
C GLY A 92 4.34 -2.25 6.00
N VAL A 93 4.21 -3.48 6.51
CA VAL A 93 5.14 -4.08 7.47
C VAL A 93 5.66 -5.38 6.90
N HIS A 94 6.94 -5.68 7.11
CA HIS A 94 7.46 -7.01 6.88
C HIS A 94 8.20 -7.56 8.10
N VAL A 95 8.18 -8.89 8.25
CA VAL A 95 9.09 -9.62 9.14
C VAL A 95 9.86 -10.63 8.30
N ASP A 96 11.19 -10.51 8.29
CA ASP A 96 12.09 -11.34 7.47
C ASP A 96 11.73 -11.38 5.96
N GLY A 97 11.06 -10.33 5.46
CA GLY A 97 10.62 -10.18 4.07
C GLY A 97 9.24 -10.73 3.76
N TRP A 98 8.49 -11.22 4.75
CA TRP A 98 7.07 -11.61 4.60
C TRP A 98 6.18 -10.45 5.03
N LEU A 99 5.23 -10.06 4.17
CA LEU A 99 4.59 -8.76 4.20
C LEU A 99 3.17 -8.83 4.79
N ALA A 100 2.79 -7.73 5.45
CA ALA A 100 1.42 -7.33 5.66
C ALA A 100 1.26 -5.90 5.12
N ASP A 101 0.14 -5.69 4.47
CA ASP A 101 -0.25 -4.46 3.78
C ASP A 101 -1.68 -4.07 4.20
N SER A 102 -1.88 -2.79 4.53
CA SER A 102 -3.20 -2.28 4.91
C SER A 102 -3.21 -0.76 5.03
N ALA A 103 -4.33 -0.23 4.56
CA ALA A 103 -4.65 1.18 4.52
C ALA A 103 -6.00 1.50 5.18
N ILE A 104 -6.15 2.75 5.59
CA ILE A 104 -7.39 3.30 6.12
C ILE A 104 -7.51 4.79 5.80
N THR A 105 -8.70 5.24 5.44
CA THR A 105 -9.04 6.66 5.36
C THR A 105 -9.43 7.23 6.74
N VAL A 106 -8.84 8.36 7.10
CA VAL A 106 -9.33 9.27 8.15
C VAL A 106 -9.96 10.47 7.47
N ASP A 107 -11.21 10.77 7.82
CA ASP A 107 -11.95 11.88 7.23
C ASP A 107 -12.08 13.06 8.20
N LEU A 108 -11.43 14.17 7.86
CA LEU A 108 -11.57 15.47 8.52
C LEU A 108 -12.34 16.48 7.64
N SER A 109 -12.81 16.04 6.46
CA SER A 109 -13.52 16.86 5.46
C SER A 109 -15.05 16.79 5.59
N GLY A 110 -15.59 15.78 6.28
CA GLY A 110 -17.03 15.59 6.52
C GLY A 110 -17.77 14.82 5.42
N ASN A 111 -17.09 13.90 4.75
CA ASN A 111 -17.56 13.00 3.70
C ASN A 111 -17.58 11.52 4.16
N ASP A 112 -18.11 11.25 5.36
CA ASP A 112 -18.15 9.92 5.99
C ASP A 112 -18.71 8.82 5.07
N GLU A 113 -19.72 9.12 4.24
CA GLU A 113 -20.32 8.15 3.30
C GLU A 113 -19.31 7.63 2.25
N LEU A 114 -18.30 8.43 1.88
CA LEU A 114 -17.25 8.01 0.97
C LEU A 114 -16.29 7.01 1.64
N VAL A 115 -15.99 7.19 2.94
CA VAL A 115 -15.19 6.22 3.72
C VAL A 115 -15.98 4.93 3.96
N GLU A 116 -17.29 5.04 4.22
CA GLU A 116 -18.18 3.88 4.34
C GLU A 116 -18.22 3.09 3.03
N ALA A 117 -18.22 3.76 1.87
CA ALA A 117 -18.25 3.09 0.58
C ALA A 117 -17.03 2.18 0.32
N SER A 118 -15.80 2.63 0.62
CA SER A 118 -14.60 1.79 0.48
C SER A 118 -14.55 0.70 1.55
N THR A 119 -14.96 1.01 2.78
CA THR A 119 -14.99 0.05 3.90
C THR A 119 -15.95 -1.10 3.64
N GLU A 120 -17.20 -0.81 3.28
CA GLU A 120 -18.21 -1.83 3.00
C GLU A 120 -17.89 -2.63 1.74
N ALA A 121 -17.21 -2.02 0.76
CA ALA A 121 -16.73 -2.73 -0.41
C ALA A 121 -15.64 -3.75 -0.07
N LEU A 122 -14.74 -3.42 0.86
CA LEU A 122 -13.72 -4.35 1.34
C LEU A 122 -14.36 -5.51 2.09
N GLU A 123 -15.24 -5.22 3.05
CA GLU A 123 -15.92 -6.25 3.85
C GLU A 123 -16.71 -7.21 2.94
N ALA A 124 -17.46 -6.68 1.97
CA ALA A 124 -18.19 -7.50 1.00
C ALA A 124 -17.27 -8.37 0.13
N ALA A 125 -16.06 -7.91 -0.19
CA ALA A 125 -15.07 -8.70 -0.92
C ALA A 125 -14.49 -9.82 -0.05
N ILE A 126 -14.08 -9.50 1.19
CA ILE A 126 -13.52 -10.44 2.15
C ILE A 126 -14.50 -11.59 2.44
N GLU A 127 -15.80 -11.29 2.59
CA GLU A 127 -16.85 -12.30 2.78
C GLU A 127 -16.94 -13.33 1.64
N MET A 128 -16.47 -12.97 0.44
CA MET A 128 -16.48 -13.85 -0.73
C MET A 128 -15.15 -14.59 -0.95
N VAL A 129 -14.11 -14.32 -0.16
CA VAL A 129 -12.80 -14.95 -0.35
C VAL A 129 -12.86 -16.41 0.09
N GLU A 130 -12.69 -17.31 -0.87
CA GLU A 130 -12.51 -18.74 -0.69
C GLU A 130 -11.68 -19.32 -1.86
N PRO A 131 -11.03 -20.47 -1.70
CA PRO A 131 -10.33 -21.12 -2.80
C PRO A 131 -11.25 -21.34 -4.02
N GLY A 132 -10.77 -20.99 -5.21
CA GLY A 132 -11.51 -21.08 -6.46
C GLY A 132 -12.35 -19.86 -6.79
N ILE A 133 -12.43 -18.84 -5.93
CA ILE A 133 -13.08 -17.58 -6.30
C ILE A 133 -12.22 -16.83 -7.34
N ASP A 134 -12.84 -16.39 -8.43
CA ASP A 134 -12.17 -15.59 -9.47
C ASP A 134 -12.07 -14.11 -9.01
N THR A 135 -10.88 -13.51 -9.10
CA THR A 135 -10.66 -12.12 -8.67
C THR A 135 -11.55 -11.09 -9.39
N GLY A 136 -12.03 -11.40 -10.60
CA GLY A 136 -13.02 -10.57 -11.30
C GLY A 136 -14.40 -10.60 -10.68
N VAL A 137 -14.76 -11.64 -9.90
CA VAL A 137 -15.97 -11.68 -9.07
C VAL A 137 -15.81 -10.77 -7.86
N LEU A 138 -14.63 -10.77 -7.21
CA LEU A 138 -14.30 -9.83 -6.14
C LEU A 138 -14.43 -8.38 -6.63
N GLY A 139 -13.87 -8.08 -7.81
CA GLY A 139 -14.05 -6.76 -8.41
C GLY A 139 -15.49 -6.40 -8.78
N ASP A 140 -16.33 -7.38 -9.12
CA ASP A 140 -17.76 -7.12 -9.38
C ASP A 140 -18.53 -6.80 -8.09
N VAL A 141 -18.16 -7.40 -6.94
CA VAL A 141 -18.79 -7.02 -5.66
C VAL A 141 -18.27 -5.67 -5.18
N ILE A 142 -16.96 -5.42 -5.20
CA ILE A 142 -16.35 -4.14 -4.81
C ILE A 142 -16.98 -2.99 -5.60
N GLY A 143 -16.97 -3.10 -6.94
CA GLY A 143 -17.46 -2.05 -7.81
C GLY A 143 -18.96 -1.77 -7.61
N ARG A 144 -19.79 -2.81 -7.44
CA ARG A 144 -21.23 -2.63 -7.20
C ARG A 144 -21.52 -2.03 -5.82
N THR A 145 -20.74 -2.38 -4.80
CA THR A 145 -20.89 -1.79 -3.46
C THR A 145 -20.59 -0.30 -3.52
N ILE A 146 -19.44 0.10 -4.05
CA ILE A 146 -19.06 1.52 -4.19
C ILE A 146 -20.09 2.31 -5.03
N GLU A 147 -20.52 1.76 -6.18
CA GLU A 147 -21.54 2.38 -7.02
C GLU A 147 -22.91 2.50 -6.32
N GLY A 148 -23.22 1.60 -5.38
CA GLY A 148 -24.43 1.63 -4.56
C GLY A 148 -24.49 2.83 -3.60
N TYR A 149 -23.33 3.30 -3.13
CA TYR A 149 -23.19 4.53 -2.36
C TYR A 149 -23.22 5.80 -3.24
N GLY A 150 -23.25 5.66 -4.57
CA GLY A 150 -23.27 6.79 -5.51
C GLY A 150 -21.87 7.29 -5.91
N TYR A 151 -20.81 6.62 -5.47
CA TYR A 151 -19.42 6.91 -5.82
C TYR A 151 -18.93 6.04 -6.98
N LYS A 152 -17.67 6.21 -7.37
CA LYS A 152 -17.04 5.41 -8.43
C LYS A 152 -15.84 4.64 -7.89
N PRO A 153 -15.68 3.35 -8.23
CA PRO A 153 -14.42 2.66 -7.98
C PRO A 153 -13.31 3.22 -8.88
N ILE A 154 -12.09 3.34 -8.36
CA ILE A 154 -10.92 3.66 -9.19
C ILE A 154 -10.50 2.41 -9.96
N VAL A 155 -10.66 2.42 -11.28
CA VAL A 155 -10.56 1.20 -12.10
C VAL A 155 -9.14 0.80 -12.51
N ASN A 156 -8.17 1.70 -12.30
CA ASN A 156 -6.76 1.47 -12.63
C ASN A 156 -5.86 1.40 -11.40
N LEU A 157 -6.45 1.18 -10.23
CA LEU A 157 -5.81 0.71 -9.01
C LEU A 157 -6.50 -0.60 -8.59
N THR A 158 -5.73 -1.55 -8.09
CA THR A 158 -6.18 -2.91 -7.81
C THR A 158 -5.36 -3.49 -6.69
N GLY A 159 -5.98 -4.27 -5.82
CA GLY A 159 -5.26 -5.15 -4.90
C GLY A 159 -4.34 -6.13 -5.63
N HIS A 160 -3.51 -6.81 -4.87
CA HIS A 160 -2.40 -7.59 -5.40
C HIS A 160 -2.01 -8.76 -4.50
N GLY A 161 -1.23 -9.69 -5.05
CA GLY A 161 -0.56 -10.72 -4.24
C GLY A 161 0.62 -10.14 -3.49
N LEU A 162 0.96 -10.73 -2.35
CA LEU A 162 2.14 -10.43 -1.54
C LEU A 162 3.13 -11.60 -1.59
N GLY A 163 4.38 -11.31 -1.96
CA GLY A 163 5.47 -12.28 -2.04
C GLY A 163 6.57 -12.05 -1.00
N HIS A 164 7.64 -12.84 -1.07
CA HIS A 164 8.81 -12.68 -0.20
C HIS A 164 9.71 -11.55 -0.74
N TRP A 165 9.80 -10.43 -0.04
CA TRP A 165 10.45 -9.19 -0.50
C TRP A 165 9.82 -8.58 -1.75
N GLU A 166 8.57 -8.94 -2.06
CA GLU A 166 7.85 -8.50 -3.26
C GLU A 166 6.47 -7.98 -2.84
N GLN A 167 6.29 -6.65 -2.82
CA GLN A 167 5.00 -6.03 -2.50
C GLN A 167 3.94 -6.37 -3.55
N HIS A 168 4.29 -6.37 -4.84
CA HIS A 168 3.32 -6.60 -5.89
C HIS A 168 3.62 -7.92 -6.62
N THR A 169 2.80 -8.93 -6.35
CA THR A 169 2.81 -10.20 -7.08
C THR A 169 1.41 -10.51 -7.63
N THR A 170 1.27 -11.59 -8.39
CA THR A 170 -0.04 -12.07 -8.84
C THR A 170 -0.80 -12.73 -7.68
N PRO A 171 -2.14 -12.70 -7.67
CA PRO A 171 -3.01 -12.09 -8.67
C PRO A 171 -3.34 -10.62 -8.38
N ASN A 172 -3.75 -9.88 -9.42
CA ASN A 172 -4.39 -8.58 -9.20
C ASN A 172 -5.87 -8.79 -8.81
N ILE A 173 -6.34 -7.99 -7.86
CA ILE A 173 -7.71 -7.97 -7.36
C ILE A 173 -8.36 -6.64 -7.78
N PRO A 174 -9.10 -6.62 -8.90
CA PRO A 174 -9.59 -5.38 -9.47
C PRO A 174 -10.70 -4.75 -8.61
N ASN A 175 -10.81 -3.43 -8.66
CA ASN A 175 -11.89 -2.68 -8.00
C ASN A 175 -13.20 -2.59 -8.81
N LYS A 176 -13.24 -3.26 -9.95
CA LYS A 176 -14.41 -3.36 -10.82
C LYS A 176 -14.39 -4.67 -11.59
N LYS A 177 -15.56 -5.15 -11.98
CA LYS A 177 -15.70 -6.34 -12.83
C LYS A 177 -14.79 -6.30 -14.05
N VAL A 178 -13.99 -7.36 -14.21
CA VAL A 178 -13.18 -7.61 -15.41
C VAL A 178 -13.64 -8.90 -16.12
N PRO A 179 -13.39 -9.06 -17.43
CA PRO A 179 -13.82 -10.25 -18.17
C PRO A 179 -13.13 -11.55 -17.76
N GLN A 180 -11.90 -11.48 -17.23
CA GLN A 180 -11.05 -12.60 -16.85
C GLN A 180 -10.24 -12.20 -15.61
N GLY A 181 -10.39 -12.94 -14.51
CA GLY A 181 -9.55 -12.83 -13.33
C GLY A 181 -8.62 -14.03 -13.19
N VAL A 182 -8.14 -14.24 -11.98
CA VAL A 182 -7.38 -15.42 -11.55
C VAL A 182 -8.16 -16.08 -10.41
N GLU A 183 -8.20 -17.41 -10.37
CA GLU A 183 -8.80 -18.13 -9.24
C GLU A 183 -7.83 -18.11 -8.05
N LEU A 184 -8.32 -17.73 -6.87
CA LEU A 184 -7.53 -17.78 -5.65
C LEU A 184 -7.26 -19.23 -5.23
N GLU A 185 -6.07 -19.51 -4.72
CA GLU A 185 -5.65 -20.82 -4.23
C GLU A 185 -5.41 -20.78 -2.71
N VAL A 186 -5.54 -21.93 -2.04
CA VAL A 186 -5.17 -22.04 -0.61
C VAL A 186 -3.71 -21.63 -0.46
N GLY A 187 -3.44 -20.74 0.50
CA GLY A 187 -2.10 -20.23 0.76
C GLY A 187 -1.72 -18.97 -0.01
N ASP A 188 -2.58 -18.47 -0.91
CA ASP A 188 -2.40 -17.13 -1.46
C ASP A 188 -2.43 -16.11 -0.32
N VAL A 189 -1.49 -15.16 -0.37
CA VAL A 189 -1.46 -13.98 0.50
C VAL A 189 -1.72 -12.78 -0.40
N VAL A 190 -2.82 -12.08 -0.16
CA VAL A 190 -3.26 -10.98 -1.04
C VAL A 190 -3.71 -9.78 -0.23
N ALA A 191 -3.44 -8.60 -0.77
CA ALA A 191 -3.99 -7.34 -0.29
C ALA A 191 -5.23 -7.00 -1.11
N ILE A 192 -6.34 -6.72 -0.43
CA ILE A 192 -7.61 -6.32 -1.05
C ILE A 192 -7.83 -4.85 -0.69
N GLU A 193 -7.76 -3.96 -1.68
CA GLU A 193 -7.77 -2.50 -1.48
C GLU A 193 -8.81 -1.78 -2.37
N PRO A 194 -10.06 -1.65 -1.91
CA PRO A 194 -11.04 -0.77 -2.50
C PRO A 194 -10.67 0.70 -2.41
N PHE A 195 -10.63 1.34 -3.59
CA PHE A 195 -10.58 2.80 -3.73
C PHE A 195 -11.92 3.33 -4.26
N ALA A 196 -12.55 4.22 -3.52
CA ALA A 196 -13.75 4.94 -3.93
C ALA A 196 -13.44 6.42 -4.16
N THR A 197 -14.13 7.06 -5.10
CA THR A 197 -13.98 8.48 -5.37
C THR A 197 -15.28 9.14 -5.85
N ASP A 198 -15.42 10.43 -5.59
CA ASP A 198 -16.45 11.29 -6.17
C ASP A 198 -16.08 11.84 -7.57
N GLY A 199 -14.83 11.63 -7.99
CA GLY A 199 -14.28 12.08 -9.28
C GLY A 199 -14.66 11.17 -10.45
N ARG A 200 -13.74 10.99 -11.40
CA ARG A 200 -14.00 10.19 -12.62
C ARG A 200 -13.79 8.68 -12.45
N GLY A 201 -13.16 8.24 -11.36
CA GLY A 201 -12.83 6.83 -11.10
C GLY A 201 -11.56 6.38 -11.81
N LYS A 202 -10.60 7.28 -12.03
CA LYS A 202 -9.32 6.95 -12.68
C LYS A 202 -8.19 7.91 -12.31
N VAL A 203 -7.10 7.34 -11.80
CA VAL A 203 -5.91 8.10 -11.40
C VAL A 203 -4.91 8.31 -12.55
N THR A 204 -4.09 9.34 -12.41
CA THR A 204 -2.96 9.68 -13.28
C THR A 204 -1.74 10.02 -12.44
N GLU A 205 -0.54 9.79 -12.98
CA GLU A 205 0.71 10.20 -12.33
C GLU A 205 0.78 11.72 -12.17
N GLY A 206 1.11 12.16 -10.95
CA GLY A 206 1.44 13.53 -10.59
C GLY A 206 2.88 13.89 -10.96
N ASN A 207 3.33 15.03 -10.44
CA ASN A 207 4.71 15.51 -10.66
C ASN A 207 5.66 15.15 -9.51
N ASP A 208 5.10 14.88 -8.33
CA ASP A 208 5.84 14.58 -7.12
C ASP A 208 6.13 13.08 -7.05
N GLU A 209 7.33 12.73 -6.60
CA GLU A 209 7.85 11.37 -6.59
C GLU A 209 8.90 11.26 -5.49
N GLU A 210 8.53 10.61 -4.39
CA GLU A 210 9.41 10.37 -3.24
C GLU A 210 9.66 8.88 -2.99
N ILE A 211 8.93 7.98 -3.66
CA ILE A 211 9.04 6.53 -3.51
C ILE A 211 9.77 5.94 -4.71
N PHE A 212 10.71 5.03 -4.45
CA PHE A 212 11.51 4.35 -5.45
C PHE A 212 11.67 2.87 -5.10
N ALA A 213 11.96 2.02 -6.09
CA ALA A 213 12.36 0.64 -5.86
C ALA A 213 13.56 0.26 -6.76
N LEU A 214 14.32 -0.74 -6.35
CA LEU A 214 15.41 -1.27 -7.16
C LEU A 214 14.84 -2.07 -8.34
N GLU A 215 15.13 -1.61 -9.56
CA GLU A 215 14.71 -2.32 -10.79
C GLU A 215 15.73 -3.41 -11.16
N ARG A 216 17.02 -3.09 -11.01
CA ARG A 216 18.12 -4.01 -11.29
C ARG A 216 19.41 -3.56 -10.64
N GLU A 217 20.25 -4.53 -10.30
CA GLU A 217 21.61 -4.23 -9.87
C GLU A 217 22.47 -3.72 -11.03
N ALA A 218 23.39 -2.79 -10.72
CA ALA A 218 24.31 -2.23 -11.71
C ALA A 218 25.59 -1.68 -11.07
N SER A 219 26.68 -1.63 -11.83
CA SER A 219 27.86 -0.87 -11.41
C SER A 219 27.77 0.60 -11.83
N VAL A 220 28.07 1.50 -10.90
CA VAL A 220 28.06 2.95 -11.13
C VAL A 220 29.41 3.60 -10.77
N ARG A 221 29.86 4.53 -11.62
CA ARG A 221 31.17 5.22 -11.44
C ARG A 221 31.13 6.34 -10.41
N ASN A 222 30.01 7.07 -10.34
CA ASN A 222 29.84 8.14 -9.35
C ASN A 222 29.81 7.54 -7.94
N ARG A 223 30.50 8.18 -6.99
CA ARG A 223 30.71 7.63 -5.65
C ARG A 223 29.43 7.64 -4.85
N GLU A 224 28.71 8.76 -4.86
CA GLU A 224 27.46 8.94 -4.12
C GLU A 224 26.39 7.98 -4.62
N ALA A 225 26.25 7.83 -5.93
CA ALA A 225 25.35 6.85 -6.54
C ALA A 225 25.72 5.40 -6.21
N ARG A 226 27.00 5.11 -5.99
CA ARG A 226 27.43 3.76 -5.59
C ARG A 226 27.05 3.50 -4.13
N GLN A 227 27.32 4.47 -3.25
CA GLN A 227 26.94 4.37 -1.84
C GLN A 227 25.43 4.24 -1.67
N ALA A 228 24.65 5.02 -2.42
CA ALA A 228 23.19 4.90 -2.42
C ALA A 228 22.75 3.51 -2.90
N LEU A 229 23.34 3.00 -3.99
CA LEU A 229 22.97 1.69 -4.51
C LEU A 229 23.35 0.54 -3.56
N GLU A 230 24.54 0.61 -2.94
CA GLU A 230 24.96 -0.35 -1.90
C GLU A 230 23.95 -0.35 -0.75
N HIS A 231 23.58 0.82 -0.24
CA HIS A 231 22.57 0.96 0.81
C HIS A 231 21.19 0.42 0.39
N ILE A 232 20.70 0.77 -0.80
CA ILE A 232 19.42 0.29 -1.34
C ILE A 232 19.39 -1.24 -1.42
N THR A 233 20.43 -1.84 -2.00
CA THR A 233 20.51 -3.30 -2.18
C THR A 233 20.61 -4.03 -0.84
N GLU A 234 21.34 -3.47 0.14
CA GLU A 234 21.53 -4.09 1.45
C GLU A 234 20.31 -3.94 2.37
N GLN A 235 19.64 -2.79 2.37
CA GLN A 235 18.54 -2.49 3.29
C GLN A 235 17.17 -2.84 2.72
N PHE A 236 16.88 -2.45 1.47
CA PHE A 236 15.53 -2.54 0.91
C PHE A 236 15.38 -3.71 -0.07
N ARG A 237 16.49 -4.21 -0.63
CA ARG A 237 16.51 -5.25 -1.67
C ARG A 237 15.65 -4.82 -2.86
N THR A 238 14.46 -5.41 -2.98
CA THR A 238 13.46 -5.16 -4.04
C THR A 238 12.25 -4.37 -3.54
N LEU A 239 12.13 -4.15 -2.23
CA LEU A 239 11.03 -3.39 -1.64
C LEU A 239 11.16 -1.89 -1.94
N PRO A 240 10.04 -1.16 -2.03
CA PRO A 240 10.07 0.28 -2.18
C PRO A 240 10.68 0.99 -0.97
N PHE A 241 11.26 2.15 -1.21
CA PHE A 241 11.89 2.99 -0.21
C PHE A 241 11.69 4.47 -0.54
N ALA A 242 11.72 5.32 0.49
CA ALA A 242 11.57 6.76 0.32
C ALA A 242 12.93 7.44 0.10
N THR A 243 12.95 8.58 -0.58
CA THR A 243 14.13 9.45 -0.64
C THR A 243 14.66 9.77 0.75
N ARG A 244 13.77 10.02 1.73
CA ARG A 244 14.14 10.39 3.12
C ARG A 244 14.80 9.27 3.91
N TRP A 245 14.67 8.01 3.49
CA TRP A 245 15.36 6.88 4.12
C TRP A 245 16.82 6.76 3.69
N LEU A 246 17.25 7.46 2.63
CA LEU A 246 18.61 7.34 2.12
C LEU A 246 19.58 8.21 2.92
N ASP A 247 20.53 7.58 3.59
CA ASP A 247 21.68 8.26 4.23
C ASP A 247 22.76 8.62 3.19
N VAL A 248 22.40 9.45 2.21
CA VAL A 248 23.36 10.05 1.26
C VAL A 248 23.10 11.53 1.02
N SER A 249 24.17 12.30 0.90
CA SER A 249 24.07 13.71 0.53
C SER A 249 23.38 13.86 -0.83
N ARG A 250 22.39 14.75 -0.93
CA ARG A 250 21.64 15.04 -2.17
C ARG A 250 20.94 13.80 -2.75
N ALA A 251 20.28 13.00 -1.90
CA ALA A 251 19.54 11.79 -2.25
C ALA A 251 18.71 11.93 -3.54
N GLY A 252 17.85 12.95 -3.65
CA GLY A 252 17.02 13.17 -4.84
C GLY A 252 17.81 13.33 -6.15
N MET A 253 18.97 14.01 -6.15
CA MET A 253 19.82 14.11 -7.35
C MET A 253 20.45 12.76 -7.71
N THR A 254 20.82 11.98 -6.70
CA THR A 254 21.38 10.64 -6.86
C THR A 254 20.34 9.69 -7.45
N LEU A 255 19.11 9.69 -6.93
CA LEU A 255 18.00 8.86 -7.41
C LEU A 255 17.62 9.21 -8.85
N ARG A 256 17.51 10.49 -9.20
CA ARG A 256 17.30 10.92 -10.60
C ARG A 256 18.34 10.35 -11.56
N ARG A 257 19.61 10.25 -11.13
CA ARG A 257 20.69 9.67 -11.95
C ARG A 257 20.56 8.15 -12.09
N LEU A 258 20.15 7.45 -11.03
CA LEU A 258 19.92 6.01 -11.07
C LEU A 258 18.70 5.69 -11.94
N LYS A 259 17.61 6.45 -11.82
CA LYS A 259 16.38 6.34 -12.62
C LYS A 259 16.64 6.56 -14.11
N GLN A 260 17.42 7.58 -14.48
CA GLN A 260 17.83 7.82 -15.89
C GLN A 260 18.60 6.67 -16.56
N ARG A 261 19.04 5.69 -15.77
CA ARG A 261 19.76 4.51 -16.25
C ARG A 261 18.95 3.23 -16.03
N ASP A 262 17.67 3.34 -15.69
CA ASP A 262 16.78 2.23 -15.40
C ASP A 262 17.37 1.29 -14.34
N ILE A 263 17.99 1.86 -13.30
CA ILE A 263 18.54 1.11 -12.15
C ILE A 263 17.53 1.07 -11.00
N VAL A 264 16.82 2.18 -10.81
CA VAL A 264 15.69 2.29 -9.89
C VAL A 264 14.47 2.73 -10.68
N HIS A 265 13.31 2.23 -10.29
CA HIS A 265 12.01 2.76 -10.69
C HIS A 265 11.57 3.81 -9.66
N GLY A 266 10.84 4.83 -10.10
CA GLY A 266 10.23 5.79 -9.20
C GLY A 266 8.72 5.72 -9.35
N TYR A 267 8.00 5.89 -8.25
CA TYR A 267 6.55 5.81 -8.16
C TYR A 267 6.00 7.21 -7.90
N PRO A 268 5.54 7.92 -8.94
CA PRO A 268 4.89 9.21 -8.76
C PRO A 268 3.60 9.07 -7.96
N VAL A 269 3.23 10.13 -7.25
CA VAL A 269 1.93 10.24 -6.58
C VAL A 269 0.82 10.01 -7.61
N LEU A 270 -0.13 9.13 -7.31
CA LEU A 270 -1.26 8.83 -8.19
C LEU A 270 -2.45 9.67 -7.75
N LYS A 271 -2.94 10.52 -8.67
CA LYS A 271 -3.99 11.50 -8.38
C LYS A 271 -5.23 11.31 -9.22
N GLU A 272 -6.39 11.48 -8.61
CA GLU A 272 -7.66 11.80 -9.28
C GLU A 272 -7.61 13.22 -9.89
N GLU A 273 -8.73 13.69 -10.43
CA GLU A 273 -8.88 15.06 -10.86
C GLU A 273 -8.86 16.02 -9.66
N ALA A 274 -8.26 17.19 -9.84
CA ALA A 274 -8.07 18.14 -8.75
C ALA A 274 -9.42 18.55 -8.12
N GLY A 275 -9.49 18.49 -6.79
CA GLY A 275 -10.69 18.78 -6.02
C GLY A 275 -11.69 17.63 -5.90
N SER A 276 -11.32 16.43 -6.35
CA SER A 276 -12.01 15.18 -5.99
C SER A 276 -11.42 14.58 -4.73
N LEU A 277 -12.21 13.74 -4.07
CA LEU A 277 -11.80 12.99 -2.89
C LEU A 277 -11.63 11.51 -3.24
N VAL A 278 -10.67 10.86 -2.60
CA VAL A 278 -10.42 9.43 -2.71
C VAL A 278 -10.38 8.83 -1.31
N SER A 279 -11.20 7.80 -1.07
CA SER A 279 -11.08 6.95 0.11
C SER A 279 -10.52 5.58 -0.27
N GLN A 280 -9.77 4.98 0.65
CA GLN A 280 -9.16 3.67 0.57
C GLN A 280 -9.42 2.90 1.86
N LYS A 281 -9.70 1.61 1.71
CA LYS A 281 -9.66 0.67 2.83
C LYS A 281 -8.96 -0.57 2.35
N GLU A 282 -8.08 -1.14 3.16
CA GLU A 282 -7.36 -2.34 2.74
C GLU A 282 -7.06 -3.29 3.89
N HIS A 283 -7.06 -4.58 3.56
CA HIS A 283 -6.52 -5.63 4.42
C HIS A 283 -5.74 -6.67 3.62
N THR A 284 -4.66 -7.15 4.24
CA THR A 284 -4.03 -8.42 3.88
C THR A 284 -4.84 -9.61 4.39
N VAL A 285 -5.02 -10.60 3.50
CA VAL A 285 -5.67 -11.87 3.81
C VAL A 285 -4.81 -13.05 3.36
N ILE A 286 -4.88 -14.15 4.12
CA ILE A 286 -4.34 -15.46 3.75
C ILE A 286 -5.53 -16.35 3.37
N VAL A 287 -5.55 -16.89 2.16
CA VAL A 287 -6.61 -17.81 1.71
C VAL A 287 -6.44 -19.16 2.41
N THR A 288 -7.51 -19.64 3.05
CA THR A 288 -7.56 -20.91 3.80
C THR A 288 -8.45 -21.93 3.09
N GLU A 289 -8.54 -23.17 3.57
CA GLU A 289 -9.36 -24.21 2.92
C GLU A 289 -10.86 -23.88 2.87
N ASP A 290 -11.37 -23.12 3.85
CA ASP A 290 -12.79 -22.82 4.02
C ASP A 290 -13.11 -21.31 3.93
N GLY A 291 -12.18 -20.49 3.43
CA GLY A 291 -12.35 -19.04 3.34
C GLY A 291 -11.03 -18.27 3.36
N CYS A 292 -10.91 -17.29 4.26
CA CYS A 292 -9.66 -16.57 4.50
C CYS A 292 -9.44 -16.21 5.97
N GLU A 293 -8.19 -15.92 6.31
CA GLU A 293 -7.76 -15.28 7.54
C GLU A 293 -7.34 -13.84 7.22
N VAL A 294 -7.95 -12.85 7.87
CA VAL A 294 -7.56 -11.44 7.74
C VAL A 294 -6.46 -11.13 8.74
N THR A 295 -5.22 -10.97 8.29
CA THR A 295 -4.04 -10.79 9.18
C THR A 295 -3.92 -9.38 9.74
N THR A 296 -4.67 -8.43 9.20
CA THR A 296 -4.53 -6.99 9.51
C THR A 296 -5.82 -6.38 10.06
N ARG A 297 -6.81 -7.17 10.47
CA ARG A 297 -8.13 -6.66 10.90
C ARG A 297 -8.03 -5.77 12.14
#